data_AF-A0A136KJ90-F1
#
_entry.id   AF-A0A136KJ90-F1
#
_cell.length_a   1.000
_cell.length_b   1.000
_cell.length_c   1.000
_cell.angle_alpha   90.00
_cell.angle_beta   90.00
_cell.angle_gamma   90.00
#
_symmetry.space_group_name_H-M   'P 1'
#
loop_
_entity.id
_entity.type
_entity.pdbx_description
1 polymer ?
#
loop_
_entity_poly.entity_id
_entity_poly.type
_entity_poly.pdbx_seq_one_letter_code
_entity_poly.pdbx_strand_id
1 'polypeptide(L)'
;MKIEGLTQRQADELLVKHGANILKEPETYGPIKILLDQLKSPLIFVLFIAVALSFSLGEYIDTVFIMIVILINTSLGFFQEYKATKYP
;
A
#
# COMPACT_ATOMS: atom_id res chain seq x y z
N MET A 1 -7.92 -10.79 46.79
CA MET A 1 -8.45 -11.72 45.75
C MET A 1 -7.25 -12.37 45.09
N LYS A 2 -7.09 -13.69 45.20
CA LYS A 2 -5.96 -14.41 44.56
C LYS A 2 -6.42 -14.76 43.15
N ILE A 3 -5.80 -14.18 42.13
CA ILE A 3 -6.12 -14.50 40.74
C ILE A 3 -5.32 -15.76 40.41
N GLU A 4 -6.00 -16.90 40.28
CA GLU A 4 -5.39 -18.13 39.80
C GLU A 4 -5.25 -18.04 38.27
N GLY A 5 -4.05 -18.34 37.77
CA GLY A 5 -3.76 -18.34 36.34
C GLY A 5 -4.36 -19.55 35.62
N LEU A 6 -4.15 -19.60 34.31
CA LEU A 6 -4.57 -20.75 33.50
C LEU A 6 -3.78 -22.00 33.87
N THR A 7 -4.47 -23.14 33.90
CA THR A 7 -3.82 -24.45 33.93
C THR A 7 -3.18 -24.75 32.58
N GLN A 8 -2.17 -25.63 32.55
CA GLN A 8 -1.49 -26.02 31.30
C GLN A 8 -2.48 -26.49 30.23
N ARG A 9 -3.47 -27.30 30.62
CA ARG A 9 -4.49 -27.80 29.69
C ARG A 9 -5.33 -26.68 29.07
N GLN A 10 -5.72 -25.67 29.87
CA GLN A 10 -6.46 -24.51 29.37
C GLN A 10 -5.61 -23.66 28.43
N ALA A 11 -4.31 -23.51 28.74
CA ALA A 11 -3.38 -22.81 27.86
C ALA A 11 -3.23 -23.53 26.51
N ASP A 12 -3.11 -24.86 26.52
CA ASP A 12 -2.98 -25.67 25.29
C ASP A 12 -4.26 -25.63 24.44
N GLU A 13 -5.44 -25.74 25.07
CA GLU A 13 -6.74 -25.62 24.39
C GLU A 13 -6.90 -24.24 23.74
N LEU A 14 -6.49 -23.17 24.43
CA LEU A 14 -6.53 -21.81 23.90
C LEU A 14 -5.51 -21.61 22.77
N LEU A 15 -4.32 -22.22 22.85
CA LEU A 15 -3.31 -22.16 21.80
C LEU A 15 -3.80 -22.83 20.51
N VAL A 16 -4.47 -23.98 20.61
CA VAL A 16 -5.06 -24.66 19.44
C VAL A 16 -6.19 -23.81 18.83
N LYS A 17 -7.01 -23.17 19.67
CA LYS A 17 -8.16 -22.37 19.22
C LYS A 17 -7.75 -21.03 18.59
N HIS A 18 -6.78 -20.35 19.17
CA HIS A 18 -6.40 -18.99 18.79
C HIS A 18 -5.11 -18.92 17.98
N GLY A 19 -4.33 -20.01 17.94
CA GLY A 19 -2.98 -20.00 17.42
C GLY A 19 -1.99 -19.31 18.37
N ALA A 20 -0.72 -19.33 17.99
CA ALA A 20 0.29 -18.54 18.67
C ALA A 20 -0.02 -17.04 18.47
N ASN A 21 0.12 -16.25 19.54
CA ASN A 21 -0.01 -14.79 19.47
C ASN A 21 1.24 -14.18 18.81
N ILE A 22 1.41 -14.45 17.52
CA ILE A 22 2.53 -13.97 16.69
C ILE A 22 1.92 -13.15 15.55
N LEU A 23 2.38 -11.91 15.42
CA LEU A 23 2.04 -11.07 14.27
C LEU A 23 2.69 -11.66 13.03
N LYS A 24 1.91 -11.87 11.97
CA LYS A 24 2.46 -12.29 10.67
C LYS A 24 3.41 -11.20 10.17
N GLU A 25 4.55 -11.61 9.63
CA GLU A 25 5.43 -10.67 8.94
C GLU A 25 4.69 -10.03 7.76
N PRO A 26 4.80 -8.70 7.57
CA PRO A 26 4.21 -8.04 6.42
C PRO A 26 4.80 -8.61 5.14
N GLU A 27 3.94 -8.84 4.13
CA GLU A 27 4.40 -9.29 2.83
C GLU A 27 5.38 -8.26 2.24
N THR A 28 6.58 -8.70 1.90
CA THR A 28 7.57 -7.85 1.24
C THR A 28 7.25 -7.77 -0.24
N TYR A 29 6.68 -6.64 -0.66
CA TYR A 29 6.47 -6.38 -2.08
C TYR A 29 7.76 -5.88 -2.74
N GLY A 30 8.09 -6.47 -3.89
CA GLY A 30 9.22 -6.02 -4.71
C GLY A 30 8.96 -4.64 -5.33
N PRO A 31 10.02 -3.89 -5.71
CA PRO A 31 9.90 -2.53 -6.22
C PRO A 31 9.00 -2.41 -7.47
N ILE A 32 9.01 -3.42 -8.34
CA ILE A 32 8.16 -3.44 -9.54
C ILE A 32 6.67 -3.51 -9.14
N LYS A 33 6.32 -4.32 -8.13
CA LYS A 33 4.94 -4.47 -7.68
C LYS A 33 4.41 -3.18 -7.08
N ILE A 34 5.21 -2.52 -6.23
CA ILE A 34 4.87 -1.22 -5.63
C ILE A 34 4.61 -0.18 -6.72
N LEU A 35 5.47 -0.10 -7.74
CA LEU A 35 5.27 0.84 -8.85
C LEU A 35 3.98 0.55 -9.64
N LEU A 36 3.70 -0.73 -9.93
CA LEU A 36 2.47 -1.12 -10.64
C LEU A 36 1.21 -0.82 -9.84
N ASP A 37 1.27 -0.91 -8.51
CA ASP A 37 0.11 -0.63 -7.66
C ASP A 37 -0.17 0.87 -7.57
N GLN A 38 0.86 1.73 -7.63
CA GLN A 38 0.67 3.19 -7.79
C GLN A 38 -0.11 3.52 -9.09
N LEU A 39 0.20 2.84 -10.20
CA LEU A 39 -0.50 3.03 -11.48
C LEU A 39 -1.96 2.57 -11.49
N LYS A 40 -2.34 1.68 -10.56
CA LYS A 40 -3.72 1.18 -10.42
C LYS A 40 -4.57 2.03 -9.47
N SER A 41 -4.02 3.11 -8.92
CA SER A 41 -4.79 3.95 -8.01
C SER A 41 -5.96 4.65 -8.73
N PRO A 42 -7.14 4.77 -8.11
CA PRO A 42 -8.27 5.48 -8.70
C PRO A 42 -7.92 6.92 -9.11
N LEU A 43 -7.05 7.58 -8.33
CA LEU A 43 -6.58 8.94 -8.63
C LEU A 43 -5.75 9.00 -9.92
N ILE A 44 -4.81 8.06 -10.11
CA ILE A 44 -4.01 8.00 -11.35
C ILE A 44 -4.91 7.76 -12.56
N PHE A 45 -5.94 6.94 -12.44
CA PHE A 45 -6.93 6.76 -13.51
C PHE A 45 -7.62 8.07 -13.92
N VAL A 46 -8.05 8.87 -12.94
CA VAL A 46 -8.65 10.19 -13.21
C VAL A 46 -7.64 11.12 -13.90
N LEU A 47 -6.39 11.11 -13.49
CA LEU A 47 -5.35 11.93 -14.11
C LEU A 47 -5.03 11.48 -15.54
N PHE A 48 -5.02 10.18 -15.82
CA PHE A 48 -4.86 9.68 -17.20
C PHE A 48 -6.01 10.10 -18.10
N ILE A 49 -7.24 10.09 -17.60
CA ILE A 49 -8.40 10.62 -18.33
C ILE A 49 -8.23 12.12 -18.60
N ALA A 50 -7.77 12.89 -17.62
CA ALA A 50 -7.51 14.32 -17.79
C ALA A 50 -6.42 14.59 -18.85
N VAL A 51 -5.32 13.84 -18.83
CA VAL A 51 -4.27 13.90 -19.86
C VAL A 51 -4.84 13.61 -21.25
N ALA A 52 -5.65 12.55 -21.39
CA ALA A 52 -6.25 12.17 -22.67
C ALA A 52 -7.19 13.25 -23.19
N LEU A 53 -7.98 13.89 -22.32
CA LEU A 53 -8.89 14.97 -22.67
C LEU A 53 -8.13 16.24 -23.07
N SER A 54 -7.19 16.73 -22.24
CA SER A 54 -6.40 17.93 -22.56
C SER A 54 -5.59 17.76 -23.84
N PHE A 55 -5.00 16.58 -24.06
CA PHE A 55 -4.28 16.30 -25.30
C PHE A 55 -5.21 16.33 -26.51
N SER A 56 -6.41 15.75 -26.40
CA SER A 56 -7.42 15.75 -27.47
C SER A 56 -7.94 17.15 -27.80
N LEU A 57 -7.94 18.07 -26.81
CA LEU A 57 -8.31 19.47 -26.97
C LEU A 57 -7.16 20.35 -27.51
N GLY A 58 -5.94 19.80 -27.65
CA GLY A 58 -4.75 20.56 -28.06
C GLY A 58 -4.14 21.41 -26.95
N GLU A 59 -4.53 21.19 -25.70
CA GLU A 59 -4.02 21.89 -24.52
C GLU A 59 -2.70 21.27 -24.06
N TYR A 60 -1.64 21.48 -24.84
CA TYR A 60 -0.34 20.83 -24.58
C TYR A 60 0.32 21.27 -23.26
N ILE A 61 0.14 22.52 -22.86
CA ILE A 61 0.68 23.02 -21.58
C ILE A 61 0.04 22.28 -20.40
N ASP A 62 -1.29 22.14 -20.41
CA ASP A 62 -2.02 21.43 -19.36
C ASP A 62 -1.70 19.94 -19.37
N THR A 63 -1.60 19.34 -20.56
CA THR A 63 -1.17 17.94 -20.73
C THR A 63 0.18 17.69 -20.07
N VAL A 64 1.18 18.54 -20.34
CA VAL A 64 2.52 18.42 -19.74
C VAL A 64 2.48 18.66 -18.23
N PHE A 65 1.69 19.63 -17.77
CA PHE A 65 1.53 19.92 -16.36
C PHE A 65 0.95 18.71 -15.59
N ILE A 66 -0.12 18.10 -16.10
CA ILE A 66 -0.75 16.92 -15.48
C ILE A 66 0.23 15.73 -15.49
N MET A 67 0.98 15.53 -16.58
CA MET A 67 2.02 14.49 -16.65
C MET A 67 3.09 14.67 -15.57
N ILE A 68 3.53 15.91 -15.29
CA ILE A 68 4.47 16.20 -14.21
C ILE A 68 3.85 15.85 -12.85
N VAL A 69 2.57 16.19 -12.62
CA VAL A 69 1.86 15.84 -11.39
C VAL A 69 1.78 14.32 -11.20
N ILE A 70 1.47 13.56 -12.25
CA ILE A 70 1.46 12.08 -12.23
C ILE A 70 2.84 11.54 -11.83
N LEU A 71 3.92 12.06 -12.43
CA LEU A 71 5.28 11.63 -12.13
C LEU A 71 5.68 11.90 -10.68
N ILE A 72 5.36 13.10 -10.18
CA ILE A 72 5.63 13.48 -8.79
C ILE A 72 4.85 12.58 -7.83
N ASN A 73 3.54 12.41 -8.04
CA ASN A 73 2.69 11.60 -7.18
C ASN A 73 3.13 10.13 -7.17
N THR A 74 3.40 9.56 -8.33
CA THR A 74 3.85 8.16 -8.47
C THR A 74 5.21 7.95 -7.79
N SER A 75 6.14 8.90 -7.96
CA SER A 75 7.49 8.81 -7.36
C SER A 75 7.45 8.94 -5.84
N LEU A 76 6.68 9.90 -5.32
CA LEU A 76 6.49 10.08 -3.88
C LEU A 76 5.76 8.87 -3.26
N GLY A 77 4.67 8.41 -3.87
CA GLY A 77 3.93 7.24 -3.42
C GLY A 77 4.79 5.98 -3.40
N PHE A 78 5.53 5.73 -4.50
CA PHE A 78 6.51 4.65 -4.56
C PHE A 78 7.55 4.75 -3.43
N PHE A 79 8.14 5.92 -3.21
CA PHE A 79 9.17 6.09 -2.17
C PHE A 79 8.61 5.87 -0.76
N GLN A 80 7.40 6.37 -0.49
CA GLN A 80 6.71 6.18 0.80
C GLN A 80 6.44 4.69 1.06
N GLU A 81 5.89 3.99 0.08
CA GLU A 81 5.50 2.58 0.20
C GLU A 81 6.72 1.64 0.19
N TYR A 82 7.73 1.95 -0.62
CA TYR A 82 9.01 1.24 -0.61
C TYR A 82 9.73 1.38 0.74
N LYS A 83 9.69 2.58 1.36
CA LYS A 83 10.28 2.80 2.69
C LYS A 83 9.50 2.04 3.77
N ALA A 84 8.17 2.06 3.73
CA ALA A 84 7.33 1.33 4.69
C ALA A 84 7.53 -0.19 4.61
N THR A 85 7.71 -0.72 3.40
CA THR A 85 7.97 -2.15 3.19
C THR A 85 9.37 -2.56 3.68
N LYS A 86 10.37 -1.67 3.55
CA LYS A 86 11.76 -1.95 3.96
C LYS A 86 12.02 -1.78 5.45
N TYR A 87 11.20 -1.00 6.15
CA TYR A 87 11.30 -0.73 7.58
C TYR A 87 9.89 -0.77 8.21
N PRO A 88 9.33 -1.97 8.45
CA PRO A 88 8.04 -2.13 9.10
C PRO A 88 8.07 -1.70 10.58
#